data_AF-A0A1I7W6Z2-F1
#
_entry.id   AF-A0A1I7W6Z2-F1
#
_cell.length_a   1.000
_cell.length_b   1.000
_cell.length_c   1.000
_cell.angle_alpha   90.00
_cell.angle_beta   90.00
_cell.angle_gamma   90.00
#
_symmetry.space_group_name_H-M   'P 1'
#
loop_
_entity.id
_entity.type
_entity.pdbx_description
1 polymer ?
#
loop_
_entity_poly.entity_id
_entity_poly.type
_entity_poly.pdbx_seq_one_letter_code
_entity_poly.pdbx_strand_id
1 'polypeptide(L)'
;MSSYMVPTSSINNLMQVRVNIWLDYYAELLKHVIIVNPPTFLTLAWKVMSFLLPAKVHNRFHFASKYPDQLIPYLSLSAIPPAFSGSKTVVSELNNGCFKSAKITDDDFAIDGLLWKKEGLECVVKTHSIKASENSVLEFPTKGKTRLIYQYTTNGEAQIWFEQVKISLAVDFF
;
A
#
# COMPACT_ATOMS: atom_id res chain seq x y z
N MET A 1 2.20 13.00 15.49
CA MET A 1 2.78 11.63 15.54
C MET A 1 2.57 11.02 14.16
N SER A 2 3.61 10.50 13.50
CA SER A 2 3.49 9.98 12.13
C SER A 2 2.39 8.92 12.04
N SER A 3 1.51 8.97 11.03
CA SER A 3 0.37 8.05 10.88
C SER A 3 0.79 6.57 10.92
N TYR A 4 2.03 6.27 10.51
CA TYR A 4 2.64 4.94 10.58
C TYR A 4 2.82 4.38 12.00
N MET A 5 2.84 5.23 13.02
CA MET A 5 3.06 4.84 14.41
C MET A 5 1.75 4.53 15.16
N VAL A 6 0.60 4.76 14.54
CA VAL A 6 -0.73 4.47 15.08
C VAL A 6 -1.23 3.17 14.44
N PRO A 7 -1.35 2.04 15.17
CA PRO A 7 -1.66 0.74 14.58
C PRO A 7 -2.94 0.70 13.73
N THR A 8 -3.93 1.51 14.07
CA THR A 8 -5.26 1.57 13.41
C THR A 8 -5.39 2.72 12.40
N SER A 9 -4.28 3.35 11.99
CA SER A 9 -4.33 4.39 10.95
C SER A 9 -4.68 3.78 9.59
N SER A 10 -5.27 4.56 8.68
CA SER A 10 -5.61 4.08 7.34
C SER A 10 -4.42 3.47 6.59
N ILE A 11 -3.21 4.03 6.78
CA ILE A 11 -1.98 3.49 6.18
C ILE A 11 -1.62 2.12 6.75
N ASN A 12 -1.79 1.91 8.06
CA ASN A 12 -1.52 0.62 8.69
C ASN A 12 -2.60 -0.41 8.40
N ASN A 13 -3.87 0.00 8.24
CA ASN A 13 -4.93 -0.88 7.74
C ASN A 13 -4.62 -1.36 6.31
N LEU A 14 -4.21 -0.45 5.42
CA LEU A 14 -3.76 -0.82 4.07
C LEU A 14 -2.55 -1.78 4.11
N MET A 15 -1.58 -1.53 4.98
CA MET A 15 -0.44 -2.44 5.17
C MET A 15 -0.88 -3.80 5.71
N GLN A 16 -1.84 -3.85 6.62
CA GLN A 16 -2.40 -5.10 7.15
C GLN A 16 -3.05 -5.93 6.04
N VAL A 17 -3.86 -5.32 5.17
CA VAL A 17 -4.44 -5.99 4.01
C VAL A 17 -3.35 -6.55 3.09
N ARG A 18 -2.31 -5.78 2.80
CA ARG A 18 -1.16 -6.25 2.00
C ARG A 18 -0.44 -7.43 2.65
N VAL A 19 -0.22 -7.38 3.96
CA VAL A 19 0.38 -8.47 4.73
C VAL A 19 -0.49 -9.73 4.65
N ASN A 20 -1.81 -9.60 4.79
CA ASN A 20 -2.73 -10.74 4.70
C ASN A 20 -2.68 -11.38 3.32
N ILE A 21 -2.75 -10.60 2.23
CA ILE A 21 -2.57 -11.11 0.86
C ILE A 21 -1.24 -11.85 0.75
N TRP A 22 -0.16 -11.25 1.27
CA TRP A 22 1.15 -11.88 1.18
C TRP A 22 1.20 -13.21 1.95
N LEU A 23 0.59 -13.29 3.12
CA LEU A 23 0.54 -14.52 3.92
C LEU A 23 -0.32 -15.61 3.29
N ASP A 24 -1.45 -15.25 2.70
CA ASP A 24 -2.38 -16.22 2.12
C ASP A 24 -1.78 -16.90 0.88
N TYR A 25 -1.00 -16.15 0.09
CA TYR A 25 -0.48 -16.65 -1.19
C TYR A 25 1.01 -16.97 -1.19
N TYR A 26 1.79 -16.39 -0.27
CA TYR A 26 3.26 -16.42 -0.33
C TYR A 26 3.96 -16.69 1.01
N ALA A 27 3.25 -17.07 2.07
CA ALA A 27 3.81 -17.19 3.43
C ALA A 27 5.12 -18.00 3.52
N GLU A 28 5.28 -19.06 2.73
CA GLU A 28 6.45 -19.94 2.78
C GLU A 28 7.65 -19.44 1.94
N LEU A 29 7.51 -18.34 1.19
CA LEU A 29 8.60 -17.75 0.42
C LEU A 29 9.53 -16.85 1.26
N LEU A 30 9.06 -16.33 2.40
CA LEU A 30 9.85 -15.43 3.23
C LEU A 30 10.71 -16.19 4.20
N LYS A 31 12.03 -16.16 3.99
CA LYS A 31 13.01 -16.77 4.88
C LYS A 31 13.43 -15.84 6.04
N HIS A 32 13.88 -14.63 5.71
CA HIS A 32 14.31 -13.62 6.67
C HIS A 32 13.94 -12.20 6.18
N VAL A 33 13.62 -11.31 7.13
CA VAL A 33 13.54 -9.86 6.93
C VAL A 33 14.58 -9.23 7.84
N ILE A 34 15.50 -8.45 7.28
CA ILE A 34 16.54 -7.76 8.05
C ILE A 34 16.30 -6.26 7.92
N ILE A 35 15.94 -5.63 9.03
CA ILE A 35 15.69 -4.21 9.13
C ILE A 35 17.01 -3.53 9.52
N VAL A 36 17.61 -2.86 8.53
CA VAL A 36 18.83 -2.06 8.69
C VAL A 36 18.48 -0.64 9.10
N ASN A 37 19.39 0.00 9.85
CA ASN A 37 19.26 1.36 10.37
C ASN A 37 17.92 1.59 11.07
N PRO A 38 17.54 0.71 12.01
CA PRO A 38 16.23 0.81 12.61
C PRO A 38 16.08 2.11 13.42
N PRO A 39 14.85 2.61 13.57
CA PRO A 39 14.59 3.81 14.37
C PRO A 39 15.02 3.59 15.83
N THR A 40 15.42 4.66 16.50
CA THR A 40 15.89 4.63 17.90
C THR A 40 14.86 4.02 18.85
N PHE A 41 13.57 4.15 18.53
CA PHE A 41 12.46 3.61 19.33
C PHE A 41 12.01 2.22 18.86
N LEU A 42 12.94 1.26 18.88
CA LEU A 42 12.73 -0.13 18.46
C LEU A 42 11.50 -0.79 19.08
N THR A 43 11.22 -0.51 20.35
CA THR A 43 10.08 -1.07 21.09
C THR A 43 8.74 -0.68 20.47
N LEU A 44 8.61 0.56 20.02
CA LEU A 44 7.39 1.06 19.39
C LEU A 44 7.26 0.55 17.94
N ALA A 45 8.37 0.48 17.20
CA ALA A 45 8.40 -0.14 15.87
C ALA A 45 8.00 -1.62 15.95
N TRP A 46 8.52 -2.37 16.93
CA TRP A 46 8.15 -3.75 17.17
C TRP A 46 6.66 -3.89 17.54
N LYS A 47 6.11 -3.01 18.36
CA LYS A 47 4.68 -3.01 18.70
C LYS A 47 3.81 -2.93 17.45
N VAL A 48 4.09 -2.00 16.54
CA VAL A 48 3.36 -1.86 15.26
C VAL A 48 3.54 -3.12 14.40
N MET A 49 4.77 -3.62 14.24
CA MET A 49 5.01 -4.83 13.45
C MET A 49 4.33 -6.07 14.02
N SER A 50 4.35 -6.24 15.34
CA SER A 50 3.70 -7.37 16.02
C SER A 50 2.17 -7.33 15.91
N PHE A 51 1.60 -6.15 15.70
CA PHE A 51 0.18 -5.97 15.42
C PHE A 51 -0.17 -6.35 13.97
N LEU A 52 0.69 -5.97 13.02
CA LEU A 52 0.47 -6.22 11.59
C LEU A 52 0.77 -7.67 11.18
N LEU A 53 1.74 -8.33 11.84
CA LEU A 53 2.28 -9.62 11.45
C LEU A 53 1.83 -10.74 12.40
N PRO A 54 1.49 -11.94 11.90
CA PRO A 54 1.24 -13.11 12.74
C PRO A 54 2.47 -13.54 13.55
N ALA A 55 2.25 -14.03 14.77
CA ALA A 55 3.31 -14.49 15.66
C ALA A 55 4.24 -15.54 15.02
N LYS A 56 3.71 -16.43 14.17
CA LYS A 56 4.46 -17.50 13.50
C LYS A 56 5.59 -17.01 12.58
N VAL A 57 5.55 -15.74 12.14
CA VAL A 57 6.60 -15.15 11.29
C VAL A 57 7.52 -14.19 12.03
N HIS A 58 7.25 -13.88 13.31
CA HIS A 58 8.04 -12.89 14.05
C HIS A 58 9.52 -13.27 14.16
N ASN A 59 9.84 -14.57 14.29
CA ASN A 59 11.21 -15.09 14.35
C ASN A 59 12.00 -14.91 13.04
N ARG A 60 11.34 -14.51 11.94
CA ARG A 60 11.98 -14.23 10.65
C ARG A 60 12.50 -12.79 10.57
N PHE A 61 12.09 -11.90 11.49
CA PHE A 61 12.46 -10.49 11.49
C PHE A 61 13.66 -10.22 12.41
N HIS A 62 14.65 -9.51 11.87
CA HIS A 62 15.91 -9.21 12.54
C HIS A 62 16.22 -7.73 12.42
N PHE A 63 16.78 -7.13 13.47
CA PHE A 63 17.26 -5.75 13.43
C PHE A 63 18.77 -5.73 13.37
N ALA A 64 19.31 -4.94 12.44
CA ALA A 64 20.76 -4.75 12.29
C ALA A 64 21.11 -3.28 12.47
N SER A 65 21.94 -3.00 13.47
CA SER A 65 22.51 -1.68 13.76
C SER A 65 24.04 -1.70 13.84
N LYS A 66 24.65 -2.89 13.90
CA LYS A 66 26.10 -3.12 13.90
C LYS A 66 26.49 -3.95 12.69
N TYR A 67 27.19 -3.31 11.75
CA TYR A 67 27.62 -3.92 10.51
C TYR A 67 29.12 -4.24 10.52
N PRO A 68 29.56 -5.32 9.85
CA PRO A 68 28.74 -6.31 9.14
C PRO A 68 28.25 -7.45 10.03
N ASP A 69 28.66 -7.50 11.30
CA ASP A 69 28.49 -8.64 12.22
C ASP A 69 27.05 -9.17 12.32
N GLN A 70 26.04 -8.29 12.27
CA GLN A 70 24.63 -8.71 12.35
C GLN A 70 24.03 -9.13 11.01
N LEU A 71 24.74 -8.92 9.89
CA LEU A 71 24.30 -9.29 8.54
C LEU A 71 24.94 -10.59 8.05
N ILE A 72 26.21 -10.83 8.41
CA ILE A 72 26.97 -12.00 7.96
C ILE A 72 26.37 -13.38 8.31
N PRO A 73 25.53 -13.55 9.36
CA PRO A 73 24.84 -14.82 9.58
C PRO A 73 23.81 -15.15 8.49
N TYR A 74 23.35 -14.13 7.75
CA TYR A 74 22.28 -14.26 6.77
C TYR A 74 22.75 -14.07 5.33
N LEU A 75 23.80 -13.25 5.13
CA LEU A 75 24.25 -12.80 3.80
C LEU A 75 25.79 -12.88 3.72
N SER A 76 26.33 -13.27 2.57
CA SER A 76 27.78 -13.17 2.34
C SER A 76 28.21 -11.71 2.21
N LEU A 77 29.46 -11.39 2.56
CA LEU A 77 30.02 -10.03 2.38
C LEU A 77 29.91 -9.53 0.93
N SER A 78 30.05 -10.45 -0.04
CA SER A 78 29.90 -10.18 -1.47
C SER A 78 28.45 -9.91 -1.92
N ALA A 79 27.46 -10.10 -1.05
CA ALA A 79 26.06 -9.77 -1.29
C ALA A 79 25.61 -8.49 -0.55
N ILE A 80 26.44 -7.96 0.36
CA ILE A 80 26.11 -6.79 1.18
C ILE A 80 26.70 -5.52 0.54
N PRO A 81 25.93 -4.44 0.36
CA PRO A 81 26.45 -3.16 -0.14
C PRO A 81 27.50 -2.50 0.79
N PRO A 82 28.40 -1.64 0.26
CA PRO A 82 29.40 -0.93 1.05
C PRO A 82 28.84 -0.09 2.20
N ALA A 83 27.65 0.50 2.05
CA ALA A 83 26.99 1.25 3.13
C ALA A 83 26.73 0.42 4.40
N PHE A 84 26.72 -0.90 4.27
CA PHE A 84 26.53 -1.85 5.36
C PHE A 84 27.78 -2.74 5.56
N SER A 85 28.96 -2.20 5.26
CA SER A 85 30.28 -2.84 5.47
C SER A 85 30.52 -4.12 4.65
N GLY A 86 29.82 -4.29 3.52
CA GLY A 86 30.08 -5.37 2.57
C GLY A 86 30.88 -4.93 1.32
N SER A 87 30.93 -5.80 0.31
CA SER A 87 31.69 -5.57 -0.93
C SER A 87 30.84 -5.58 -2.21
N LYS A 88 29.51 -5.74 -2.11
CA LYS A 88 28.63 -5.79 -3.28
C LYS A 88 28.44 -4.41 -3.90
N THR A 89 29.04 -4.19 -5.06
CA THR A 89 28.73 -3.03 -5.90
C THR A 89 27.62 -3.38 -6.90
N VAL A 90 26.64 -2.51 -7.02
CA VAL A 90 25.57 -2.55 -8.02
C VAL A 90 25.43 -1.16 -8.63
N VAL A 91 24.87 -1.07 -9.84
CA VAL A 91 24.52 0.23 -10.43
C VAL A 91 23.38 0.82 -9.62
N SER A 92 23.65 1.92 -8.93
CA SER A 92 22.68 2.61 -8.05
C SER A 92 23.07 4.08 -7.87
N GLU A 93 22.14 4.88 -7.35
CA GLU A 93 22.39 6.29 -7.04
C GLU A 93 22.95 6.50 -5.61
N LEU A 94 22.75 5.50 -4.75
CA LEU A 94 23.16 5.52 -3.34
C LEU A 94 24.14 4.37 -3.07
N ASN A 95 25.01 4.55 -2.08
CA ASN A 95 26.04 3.57 -1.68
C ASN A 95 25.48 2.32 -0.98
N ASN A 96 24.18 2.30 -0.68
CA ASN A 96 23.45 1.16 -0.14
C ASN A 96 22.79 0.29 -1.22
N GLY A 97 23.04 0.57 -2.50
CA GLY A 97 22.45 -0.14 -3.63
C GLY A 97 21.05 0.35 -4.02
N CYS A 98 20.50 1.38 -3.36
CA CYS A 98 19.19 1.93 -3.68
C CYS A 98 19.26 3.06 -4.71
N PHE A 99 18.15 3.28 -5.40
CA PHE A 99 17.88 4.50 -6.14
C PHE A 99 17.18 5.52 -5.23
N LYS A 100 17.32 6.82 -5.48
CA LYS A 100 16.57 7.81 -4.72
C LYS A 100 15.08 7.63 -5.02
N SER A 101 14.26 7.63 -3.97
CA SER A 101 12.82 7.67 -4.16
C SER A 101 12.45 8.93 -4.92
N ALA A 102 11.53 8.81 -5.89
CA ALA A 102 10.88 9.98 -6.46
C ALA A 102 10.20 10.77 -5.34
N LYS A 103 10.29 12.10 -5.40
CA LYS A 103 9.52 12.96 -4.50
C LYS A 103 8.08 12.96 -4.98
N ILE A 104 7.16 12.66 -4.07
CA ILE A 104 5.74 12.88 -4.33
C ILE A 104 5.54 14.39 -4.41
N THR A 105 5.06 14.87 -5.56
CA THR A 105 4.71 16.28 -5.79
C THR A 105 3.19 16.45 -5.78
N ASP A 106 2.72 17.69 -5.83
CA ASP A 106 1.29 17.98 -5.89
C ASP A 106 0.61 17.37 -7.13
N ASP A 107 1.37 17.13 -8.20
CA ASP A 107 0.90 16.50 -9.44
C ASP A 107 0.61 15.00 -9.28
N ASP A 108 1.17 14.34 -8.26
CA ASP A 108 0.92 12.92 -7.97
C ASP A 108 -0.41 12.71 -7.22
N PHE A 109 -1.00 13.76 -6.67
CA PHE A 109 -2.29 13.68 -5.98
C PHE A 109 -3.44 13.75 -6.97
N ALA A 110 -4.43 12.87 -6.78
CA ALA A 110 -5.67 12.94 -7.53
C ALA A 110 -6.41 14.24 -7.17
N ILE A 111 -6.60 15.11 -8.16
CA ILE A 111 -7.40 16.34 -8.03
C ILE A 111 -8.86 16.02 -8.35
N ASP A 112 -9.77 16.52 -7.51
CA ASP A 112 -11.20 16.36 -7.76
C ASP A 112 -11.61 16.89 -9.14
N GLY A 113 -12.26 16.03 -9.91
CA GLY A 113 -12.71 16.31 -11.26
C GLY A 113 -11.64 16.40 -12.36
N LEU A 114 -10.42 15.96 -12.09
CA LEU A 114 -9.38 15.80 -13.11
C LEU A 114 -9.86 14.91 -14.28
N LEU A 115 -10.60 13.83 -13.97
CA LEU A 115 -11.17 12.92 -14.97
C LEU A 115 -12.15 13.63 -15.90
N TRP A 116 -13.02 14.50 -15.37
CA TRP A 116 -13.99 15.26 -16.16
C TRP A 116 -13.29 16.28 -17.07
N LYS A 117 -12.35 17.04 -16.51
CA LYS A 117 -11.56 18.04 -17.27
C LYS A 117 -10.82 17.41 -18.44
N LYS A 118 -10.24 16.22 -18.25
CA LYS A 118 -9.51 15.50 -19.30
C LYS A 118 -10.39 15.14 -20.50
N GLU A 119 -11.67 14.86 -20.26
CA GLU A 119 -12.63 14.49 -21.31
C GLU A 119 -13.45 15.69 -21.79
N GLY A 120 -13.12 16.92 -21.34
CA GLY A 120 -13.82 18.14 -21.73
C GLY A 120 -15.25 18.22 -21.19
N LEU A 121 -15.53 17.53 -20.09
CA LEU A 121 -16.85 17.46 -19.47
C LEU A 121 -16.92 18.37 -18.24
N GLU A 122 -18.09 18.99 -18.03
CA GLU A 122 -18.39 19.64 -16.76
C GLU A 122 -18.75 18.60 -15.70
N CYS A 123 -18.19 18.75 -14.50
CA CYS A 123 -18.48 17.87 -13.38
C CYS A 123 -19.91 18.15 -12.87
N VAL A 124 -20.80 17.17 -12.99
CA VAL A 124 -22.14 17.23 -12.39
C VAL A 124 -22.11 16.42 -11.09
N VAL A 125 -21.92 17.11 -9.98
CA VAL A 125 -21.93 16.48 -8.65
C VAL A 125 -23.35 16.14 -8.25
N LYS A 126 -23.59 14.87 -7.91
CA LYS A 126 -24.86 14.39 -7.34
C LYS A 126 -24.63 13.79 -5.97
N THR A 127 -25.33 14.31 -4.96
CA THR A 127 -25.27 13.80 -3.59
C THR A 127 -26.44 12.87 -3.33
N HIS A 128 -26.16 11.69 -2.77
CA HIS A 128 -27.15 10.73 -2.35
C HIS A 128 -26.94 10.38 -0.87
N SER A 129 -28.03 10.39 -0.10
CA SER A 129 -28.02 9.92 1.28
C SER A 129 -28.54 8.49 1.31
N ILE A 130 -27.70 7.54 1.69
CA ILE A 130 -28.03 6.11 1.80
C ILE A 130 -27.90 5.76 3.28
N LYS A 131 -28.93 5.12 3.86
CA LYS A 131 -28.82 4.67 5.26
C LYS A 131 -28.01 3.37 5.34
N ALA A 132 -27.52 3.05 6.54
CA ALA A 132 -26.83 1.80 6.77
C ALA A 132 -27.70 0.60 6.36
N SER A 133 -27.10 -0.35 5.64
CA SER A 133 -27.77 -1.56 5.09
C SER A 133 -28.79 -1.30 3.98
N GLU A 134 -28.93 -0.07 3.48
CA GLU A 134 -29.71 0.22 2.28
C GLU A 134 -28.83 0.16 1.04
N ASN A 135 -29.41 -0.28 -0.08
CA ASN A 135 -28.79 -0.24 -1.40
C ASN A 135 -29.48 0.83 -2.24
N SER A 136 -28.70 1.58 -3.02
CA SER A 136 -29.21 2.53 -4.01
C SER A 136 -28.71 2.12 -5.39
N VAL A 137 -29.61 2.09 -6.36
CA VAL A 137 -29.29 1.76 -7.76
C VAL A 137 -29.47 3.01 -8.60
N LEU A 138 -28.41 3.40 -9.31
CA LEU A 138 -28.43 4.52 -10.25
C LEU A 138 -28.41 3.98 -11.68
N GLU A 139 -29.49 4.19 -12.41
CA GLU A 139 -29.60 3.79 -13.80
C GLU A 139 -29.13 4.89 -14.74
N PHE A 140 -28.24 4.53 -15.66
CA PHE A 140 -27.72 5.44 -16.69
C PHE A 140 -28.12 4.91 -18.07
N PRO A 141 -29.16 5.48 -18.71
CA PRO A 141 -29.60 5.02 -20.01
C PRO A 141 -28.54 5.32 -21.07
N THR A 142 -27.99 4.27 -21.69
CA THR A 142 -26.97 4.40 -22.73
C THR A 142 -27.58 4.23 -24.12
N LYS A 143 -27.21 5.11 -25.08
CA LYS A 143 -27.52 4.93 -26.50
C LYS A 143 -26.24 4.59 -27.27
N GLY A 144 -26.13 3.37 -27.77
CA GLY A 144 -24.96 2.91 -28.53
C GLY A 144 -23.71 2.70 -27.67
N LYS A 145 -22.52 2.88 -28.26
CA LYS A 145 -21.24 2.75 -27.55
C LYS A 145 -20.95 4.02 -26.74
N THR A 146 -21.19 3.96 -25.43
CA THR A 146 -20.90 5.04 -24.49
C THR A 146 -19.89 4.60 -23.44
N ARG A 147 -19.12 5.54 -22.90
CA ARG A 147 -18.23 5.33 -21.74
C ARG A 147 -18.86 5.96 -20.50
N LEU A 148 -18.87 5.23 -19.38
CA LEU A 148 -19.24 5.78 -18.08
C LEU A 148 -17.97 6.31 -17.41
N ILE A 149 -17.95 7.61 -17.12
CA ILE A 149 -16.95 8.23 -16.27
C ILE A 149 -17.63 8.46 -14.93
N TYR A 150 -17.04 7.97 -13.85
CA TYR A 150 -17.57 8.15 -12.50
C TYR A 150 -16.44 8.54 -11.56
N GLN A 151 -16.81 9.34 -10.57
CA GLN A 151 -15.99 9.68 -9.42
C GLN A 151 -16.96 9.79 -8.23
N TYR A 152 -16.61 9.19 -7.10
CA TYR A 152 -17.44 9.23 -5.91
C TYR A 152 -16.59 9.52 -4.67
N THR A 153 -17.23 10.11 -3.68
CA THR A 153 -16.70 10.30 -2.34
C THR A 153 -17.79 9.86 -1.37
N THR A 154 -17.41 9.16 -0.31
CA THR A 154 -18.33 8.68 0.74
C THR A 154 -17.78 9.06 2.11
N ASN A 155 -18.68 9.34 3.05
CA ASN A 155 -18.34 9.63 4.45
C ASN A 155 -18.21 8.35 5.31
N GLY A 156 -18.45 7.18 4.72
CA GLY A 156 -18.35 5.87 5.38
C GLY A 156 -18.01 4.76 4.39
N GLU A 157 -17.94 3.53 4.87
CA GLU A 157 -17.71 2.37 4.02
C GLU A 157 -18.91 2.15 3.08
N ALA A 158 -18.62 2.00 1.78
CA ALA A 158 -19.63 1.76 0.76
C ALA A 158 -19.12 0.69 -0.21
N GLN A 159 -19.96 -0.28 -0.54
CA GLN A 159 -19.73 -1.22 -1.62
C GLN A 159 -20.36 -0.68 -2.89
N ILE A 160 -19.60 -0.68 -3.98
CA ILE A 160 -20.04 -0.16 -5.28
C ILE A 160 -19.71 -1.21 -6.33
N TRP A 161 -20.69 -1.56 -7.14
CA TRP A 161 -20.53 -2.46 -8.28
C TRP A 161 -21.23 -1.87 -9.49
N PHE A 162 -20.77 -2.25 -10.68
CA PHE A 162 -21.35 -1.82 -11.94
C PHE A 162 -22.00 -3.03 -12.60
N GLU A 163 -23.23 -2.87 -13.08
CA GLU A 163 -23.92 -3.92 -13.83
C GLU A 163 -24.17 -3.45 -15.25
N GLN A 164 -23.74 -4.24 -16.24
CA GLN A 164 -24.04 -4.00 -17.65
C GLN A 164 -24.68 -5.25 -18.23
N VAL A 165 -25.97 -5.15 -18.63
CA VAL A 165 -26.69 -6.21 -19.37
C VAL A 165 -26.58 -7.59 -18.68
N LYS A 166 -26.90 -7.65 -17.37
CA LYS A 166 -26.85 -8.86 -16.52
C LYS A 166 -25.46 -9.46 -16.28
N ILE A 167 -24.39 -8.74 -16.63
CA ILE A 167 -23.03 -9.07 -16.21
C ILE A 167 -22.65 -8.09 -15.10
N SER A 168 -22.48 -8.61 -13.89
CA SER A 168 -21.98 -7.85 -12.75
C SER A 168 -20.46 -7.70 -12.89
N LEU A 169 -20.00 -6.47 -13.10
CA LEU A 169 -18.62 -6.07 -12.94
C LEU A 169 -18.48 -5.57 -11.49
N ALA A 170 -18.28 -6.51 -10.58
CA ALA A 170 -17.84 -6.17 -9.24
C ALA A 170 -16.39 -5.68 -9.32
N VAL A 171 -16.16 -4.42 -8.94
CA VAL A 171 -14.82 -3.95 -8.64
C VAL A 171 -14.74 -3.98 -7.11
N ASP A 172 -14.28 -5.09 -6.58
CA ASP A 172 -13.99 -5.20 -5.16
C ASP A 172 -12.83 -4.25 -4.84
N PHE A 173 -13.14 -3.13 -4.20
CA PHE A 173 -12.14 -2.29 -3.55
C PHE A 173 -11.89 -2.88 -2.16
N PHE A 174 -10.69 -3.44 -1.96
CA PHE A 174 -10.15 -3.84 -0.66
C PHE A 174 -9.63 -2.64 0.13
#